data_AF-A0AA35T6K5-F1
#
_entry.id   AF-A0AA35T6K5-F1
#
_cell.length_a   1.000
_cell.length_b   1.000
_cell.length_c   1.000
_cell.angle_alpha   90.00
_cell.angle_beta   90.00
_cell.angle_gamma   90.00
#
_symmetry.space_group_name_H-M   'P 1'
#
loop_
_entity.id
_entity.type
_entity.pdbx_description
1 polymer ?
#
loop_
_entity_poly.entity_id
_entity_poly.type
_entity_poly.pdbx_seq_one_letter_code
_entity_poly.pdbx_strand_id
1 'polypeptide(L)'
;VNVAWEESVYTVREDVLSLTACVVVPSDILCRDIEVFVSTADSTMSPQATSGEDYQSLSLRSLILPAGSSSACVTVTVVDDNDAESAGEFFDLVLSSSDSGVIISSSLALTELQNEDGE
;
A
#
# COMPACT_ATOMS: atom_id res chain seq x y z
N VAL A 1 13.08 0.91 16.00
CA VAL A 1 12.17 -0.17 15.54
C VAL A 1 12.21 -0.17 14.03
N ASN A 2 12.48 -1.32 13.42
CA ASN A 2 12.47 -1.44 11.96
C ASN A 2 11.05 -1.72 11.49
N VAL A 3 10.53 -0.85 10.64
CA VAL A 3 9.19 -0.93 10.08
C VAL A 3 9.31 -1.02 8.56
N ALA A 4 8.49 -1.88 7.95
CA ALA A 4 8.44 -2.04 6.50
C ALA A 4 7.03 -2.40 6.06
N TRP A 5 6.75 -2.28 4.77
CA TRP A 5 5.65 -3.02 4.16
C TRP A 5 5.90 -4.53 4.30
N GLU A 6 4.83 -5.30 4.45
CA GLU A 6 4.87 -6.77 4.48
C GLU A 6 5.45 -7.32 3.19
N GLU A 7 4.96 -6.79 2.06
CA GLU A 7 5.44 -7.10 0.72
C GLU A 7 6.05 -5.86 0.05
N SER A 8 7.05 -6.08 -0.81
CA SER A 8 7.61 -5.02 -1.66
C SER A 8 6.80 -4.79 -2.93
N VAL A 9 6.00 -5.78 -3.33
CA VAL A 9 5.09 -5.73 -4.47
C VAL A 9 3.76 -6.35 -4.04
N TYR A 10 2.67 -5.63 -4.27
CA TYR A 10 1.31 -6.13 -4.15
C TYR A 10 0.73 -6.29 -5.55
N THR A 11 -0.04 -7.35 -5.75
CA THR A 11 -0.76 -7.60 -7.00
C THR A 11 -2.21 -7.85 -6.64
N VAL A 12 -3.12 -7.09 -7.22
CA VAL A 12 -4.56 -7.17 -6.95
C VAL A 12 -5.31 -7.09 -8.27
N ARG A 13 -6.35 -7.90 -8.41
CA ARG A 13 -7.26 -7.84 -9.54
C ARG A 13 -8.37 -6.84 -9.22
N GLU A 14 -8.86 -6.14 -10.23
CA GLU A 14 -9.86 -5.08 -10.05
C GLU A 14 -11.18 -5.62 -9.49
N ASP A 15 -11.54 -6.86 -9.87
CA ASP A 15 -12.71 -7.59 -9.36
C ASP A 15 -12.69 -7.88 -7.84
N VAL A 16 -11.54 -7.69 -7.18
CA VAL A 16 -11.39 -7.85 -5.72
C VAL A 16 -11.87 -6.61 -4.96
N LEU A 17 -12.01 -5.46 -5.64
CA LEU A 17 -12.48 -4.16 -5.12
C LEU A 17 -11.63 -3.55 -3.99
N SER A 18 -10.62 -4.25 -3.50
CA SER A 18 -9.77 -3.76 -2.42
C SER A 18 -8.42 -4.47 -2.35
N LEU A 19 -7.39 -3.67 -2.10
CA LEU A 19 -6.08 -4.12 -1.68
C LEU A 19 -5.96 -3.99 -0.17
N THR A 20 -5.55 -5.05 0.52
CA THR A 20 -5.09 -4.95 1.92
C THR A 20 -3.57 -5.03 1.96
N ALA A 21 -2.93 -3.97 2.43
CA ALA A 21 -1.49 -3.90 2.61
C ALA A 21 -1.15 -3.75 4.09
N CYS A 22 -0.20 -4.55 4.57
CA CYS A 22 0.19 -4.56 5.97
C CYS A 22 1.57 -3.93 6.14
N VAL A 23 1.71 -3.16 7.22
CA VAL A 23 2.98 -2.68 7.74
C VAL A 23 3.40 -3.61 8.86
N VAL A 24 4.65 -4.08 8.83
CA VAL A 24 5.19 -5.08 9.75
C VAL A 24 6.40 -4.57 10.51
N VAL A 25 6.66 -5.19 11.66
CA VAL A 25 7.91 -5.11 12.42
C VAL A 25 8.57 -6.50 12.46
N PRO A 26 9.43 -6.86 11.48
CA PRO A 26 9.79 -8.25 11.18
C PRO A 26 10.43 -9.06 12.32
N SER A 27 11.18 -8.41 13.21
CA SER A 27 11.94 -9.07 14.28
C SER A 27 11.67 -8.47 15.65
N ASP A 28 10.67 -7.60 15.78
CA ASP A 28 10.37 -6.85 17.00
C ASP A 28 8.91 -7.10 17.42
N ILE A 29 8.67 -7.11 18.72
CA ILE A 29 7.33 -6.89 19.29
C ILE A 29 7.34 -5.51 19.93
N LEU A 30 6.33 -4.72 19.63
CA LEU A 30 6.25 -3.35 20.13
C LEU A 30 5.99 -3.33 21.63
N CYS A 31 6.77 -2.54 22.39
CA CYS A 31 6.51 -2.28 23.80
C CYS A 31 5.66 -1.02 24.05
N ARG A 32 5.33 -0.29 22.98
CA ARG A 32 4.46 0.88 22.96
C ARG A 32 3.80 1.00 21.59
N ASP A 33 2.72 1.76 21.51
CA ASP A 33 2.12 2.12 20.23
C ASP A 33 3.12 2.93 19.39
N ILE A 34 3.12 2.68 18.08
CA ILE A 34 3.87 3.47 17.09
C ILE A 34 2.90 4.00 16.06
N GLU A 35 3.03 5.28 15.72
CA GLU A 35 2.32 5.91 14.62
C GLU A 35 3.21 5.96 13.38
N VAL A 36 2.67 5.45 12.28
CA VAL A 36 3.21 5.64 10.93
C VAL A 36 2.15 6.28 10.06
N PHE A 37 2.54 6.79 8.91
CA PHE A 37 1.66 7.39 7.94
C PHE A 37 1.76 6.66 6.61
N VAL A 38 0.60 6.40 6.02
CA VAL A 38 0.44 5.73 4.73
C VAL A 38 -0.27 6.64 3.74
N SER A 39 0.14 6.59 2.48
CA SER A 39 -0.51 7.27 1.37
C SER A 39 -0.27 6.51 0.07
N THR A 40 -0.93 6.90 -1.02
CA THR A 40 -0.61 6.43 -2.37
C THR A 40 0.08 7.53 -3.18
N ALA A 41 0.82 7.15 -4.21
CA ALA A 41 1.43 8.05 -5.17
C ALA A 41 1.45 7.43 -6.56
N ASP A 42 1.54 8.28 -7.58
CA ASP A 42 1.77 7.85 -8.97
C ASP A 42 3.07 7.04 -9.05
N SER A 43 3.04 5.89 -9.72
CA SER A 43 4.23 5.07 -9.87
C SER A 43 5.14 5.59 -10.98
N THR A 44 6.43 5.30 -10.86
CA THR A 44 7.37 5.48 -11.98
C THR A 44 7.33 4.33 -12.99
N MET A 45 6.68 3.22 -12.63
CA MET A 45 6.42 2.09 -13.52
C MET A 45 5.31 2.44 -14.51
N SER A 46 5.28 1.77 -15.66
CA SER A 46 4.29 2.02 -16.72
C SER A 46 3.64 0.71 -17.18
N PRO A 47 2.34 0.72 -17.51
CA PRO A 47 1.40 1.85 -17.45
C PRO A 47 1.05 2.29 -16.01
N GLN A 48 0.62 3.54 -15.82
CA GLN A 48 0.36 4.08 -14.48
C GLN A 48 -1.14 4.03 -14.20
N ALA A 49 -1.50 3.50 -13.03
CA ALA A 49 -2.87 3.58 -12.55
C ALA A 49 -3.21 5.04 -12.19
N THR A 50 -4.34 5.49 -12.68
CA THR A 50 -4.99 6.78 -12.47
C THR A 50 -5.86 6.79 -11.22
N SER A 51 -5.48 7.61 -10.24
CA SER A 51 -6.28 7.82 -9.03
C SER A 51 -7.68 8.35 -9.37
N GLY A 52 -8.70 7.63 -8.93
CA GLY A 52 -10.12 7.95 -9.10
C GLY A 52 -10.77 7.22 -10.26
N GLU A 53 -9.96 6.66 -11.17
CA GLU A 53 -10.40 5.78 -12.26
C GLU A 53 -10.16 4.33 -11.82
N ASP A 54 -8.91 3.93 -11.52
CA ASP A 54 -8.58 2.52 -11.23
C ASP A 54 -8.45 2.21 -9.72
N TYR A 55 -8.19 3.25 -8.91
CA TYR A 55 -8.16 3.13 -7.45
C TYR A 55 -8.51 4.43 -6.73
N GLN A 56 -9.01 4.33 -5.49
CA GLN A 56 -9.19 5.52 -4.64
C GLN A 56 -7.89 5.83 -3.89
N SER A 57 -7.26 6.95 -4.24
CA SER A 57 -6.02 7.37 -3.58
C SER A 57 -6.19 7.57 -2.07
N LEU A 58 -5.17 7.14 -1.33
CA LEU A 58 -5.05 7.46 0.08
C LEU A 58 -4.26 8.75 0.23
N SER A 59 -4.94 9.81 0.69
CA SER A 59 -4.25 10.93 1.32
C SER A 59 -3.48 10.46 2.56
N LEU A 60 -2.48 11.24 2.99
CA LEU A 60 -1.67 10.93 4.17
C LEU A 60 -2.55 10.57 5.37
N ARG A 61 -2.52 9.29 5.75
CA ARG A 61 -3.38 8.68 6.77
C ARG A 61 -2.54 8.10 7.87
N SER A 62 -2.88 8.38 9.13
CA SER A 62 -2.23 7.73 10.26
C SER A 62 -2.65 6.25 10.37
N LEU A 63 -1.67 5.41 10.67
CA LEU A 63 -1.83 4.00 10.97
C LEU A 63 -1.09 3.72 12.28
N ILE A 64 -1.83 3.24 13.28
CA ILE A 64 -1.27 2.90 14.58
C ILE A 64 -0.92 1.41 14.59
N LEU A 65 0.34 1.09 14.89
CA LEU A 65 0.77 -0.24 15.29
C LEU A 65 0.71 -0.32 16.82
N PRO A 66 -0.25 -1.07 17.39
CA PRO A 66 -0.40 -1.14 18.84
C PRO A 66 0.77 -1.85 19.53
N ALA A 67 1.01 -1.52 20.79
CA ALA A 67 1.89 -2.28 21.66
C ALA A 67 1.47 -3.76 21.68
N GLY A 68 2.44 -4.67 21.58
CA GLY A 68 2.21 -6.11 21.51
C GLY A 68 1.88 -6.64 20.11
N SER A 69 1.60 -5.77 19.13
CA SER A 69 1.40 -6.17 17.73
C SER A 69 2.71 -6.23 16.96
N SER A 70 2.73 -7.08 15.95
CA SER A 70 3.81 -7.15 14.96
C SER A 70 3.44 -6.55 13.60
N SER A 71 2.16 -6.17 13.42
CA SER A 71 1.67 -5.56 12.19
C SER A 71 0.42 -4.72 12.41
N ALA A 72 0.15 -3.85 11.43
CA ALA A 72 -1.14 -3.18 11.24
C ALA A 72 -1.38 -3.00 9.74
N CYS A 73 -2.63 -3.06 9.29
CA CYS A 73 -2.95 -3.04 7.87
C CYS A 73 -3.81 -1.83 7.48
N VAL A 74 -3.69 -1.43 6.22
CA VAL A 74 -4.51 -0.42 5.57
C VAL A 74 -5.17 -1.04 4.34
N THR A 75 -6.36 -0.56 4.02
CA THR A 75 -7.08 -0.94 2.80
C THR A 75 -7.07 0.22 1.82
N VAL A 76 -6.74 -0.07 0.57
CA VAL A 76 -6.94 0.81 -0.59
C VAL A 76 -8.14 0.26 -1.36
N THR A 77 -9.09 1.12 -1.72
CA THR A 77 -10.21 0.72 -2.59
C THR A 77 -9.71 0.64 -4.01
N VAL A 78 -9.94 -0.50 -4.66
CA VAL A 78 -9.71 -0.69 -6.10
C VAL A 78 -11.05 -0.47 -6.80
N VAL A 79 -11.01 0.14 -7.97
CA VAL A 79 -12.19 0.35 -8.79
C VAL A 79 -12.23 -0.77 -9.82
N ASP A 80 -13.38 -1.42 -9.93
CA ASP A 80 -13.68 -2.35 -11.01
C ASP A 80 -14.48 -1.56 -12.04
N ASP A 81 -13.88 -1.32 -13.19
CA ASP A 81 -14.51 -0.61 -14.30
C ASP A 81 -14.69 -1.51 -15.53
N ASN A 82 -14.92 -0.91 -16.69
CA ASN A 82 -15.14 -1.65 -17.93
C ASN A 82 -14.23 -1.20 -19.07
N ASP A 83 -13.16 -0.48 -18.74
CA ASP A 83 -12.22 0.01 -19.71
C ASP A 83 -11.26 -1.12 -20.09
N ALA A 84 -11.13 -1.35 -21.40
CA ALA A 84 -10.28 -2.42 -21.90
C ALA A 84 -8.81 -2.00 -21.85
N GLU A 85 -8.06 -2.56 -20.91
CA GLU A 85 -6.65 -2.27 -20.71
C GLU A 85 -5.74 -3.36 -21.27
N SER A 86 -4.69 -2.98 -21.99
CA SER A 86 -3.82 -3.97 -22.65
C SER A 86 -2.77 -4.64 -21.74
N ALA A 87 -2.64 -4.18 -20.49
CA ALA A 87 -1.70 -4.66 -19.49
C ALA A 87 -2.12 -4.18 -18.10
N GLY A 88 -1.54 -4.76 -17.05
CA GLY A 88 -1.74 -4.25 -15.68
C GLY A 88 -1.07 -2.89 -15.45
N GLU A 89 -1.68 -2.10 -14.58
CA GLU A 89 -1.29 -0.73 -14.27
C GLU A 89 -0.69 -0.59 -12.86
N PHE A 90 0.10 0.46 -12.63
CA PHE A 90 0.91 0.57 -11.41
C PHE A 90 0.67 1.87 -10.62
N PHE A 91 0.57 1.74 -9.30
CA PHE A 91 0.70 2.85 -8.34
C PHE A 91 1.59 2.44 -7.16
N ASP A 92 2.10 3.41 -6.40
CA ASP A 92 2.97 3.15 -5.25
C ASP A 92 2.23 3.37 -3.92
N LEU A 93 2.43 2.45 -2.98
CA LEU A 93 2.13 2.64 -1.56
C LEU A 93 3.32 3.32 -0.87
N VAL A 94 3.06 4.42 -0.19
CA VAL A 94 4.07 5.22 0.50
C VAL A 94 3.94 5.06 2.01
N LEU A 95 5.05 4.74 2.67
CA LEU A 95 5.16 4.62 4.12
C LEU A 95 6.12 5.67 4.66
N SER A 96 5.70 6.39 5.70
CA SER A 96 6.50 7.40 6.38
C SER A 96 6.26 7.39 7.90
N SER A 97 7.16 7.99 8.67
CA SER A 97 7.00 8.19 10.11
C SER A 97 7.73 9.46 10.53
N SER A 98 7.19 10.13 11.54
CA SER A 98 7.81 11.29 12.20
C SER A 98 8.52 10.92 13.51
N ASP A 99 8.41 9.67 13.98
CA ASP A 99 9.12 9.17 15.16
C ASP A 99 10.58 8.85 14.77
N SER A 100 11.54 9.56 15.37
CA SER A 100 12.98 9.35 15.14
C SER A 100 13.50 7.99 15.64
N GLY A 101 12.72 7.28 16.44
CA GLY A 101 12.98 5.90 16.85
C GLY A 101 12.49 4.84 15.85
N VAL A 102 11.78 5.24 14.80
CA VAL A 102 11.30 4.36 13.72
C VAL A 102 12.25 4.47 12.53
N ILE A 103 12.68 3.32 12.02
CA ILE A 103 13.48 3.21 10.80
C ILE A 103 12.60 2.54 9.76
N ILE A 104 12.36 3.22 8.64
CA ILE A 104 11.61 2.67 7.52
C ILE A 104 12.61 2.07 6.54
N SER A 105 12.57 0.74 6.39
CA SER A 105 13.53 0.01 5.54
C SER A 105 13.31 0.28 4.05
N SER A 106 12.05 0.38 3.62
CA SER A 106 11.64 0.88 2.31
C SER A 106 10.39 1.73 2.49
N SER A 107 10.40 2.95 1.96
CA SER A 107 9.23 3.83 2.00
C SER A 107 8.22 3.52 0.91
N LEU A 108 8.59 2.72 -0.10
CA LEU A 108 7.72 2.38 -1.23
C LEU A 108 7.46 0.88 -1.27
N ALA A 109 6.23 0.52 -1.63
CA ALA A 109 5.87 -0.78 -2.17
C ALA A 109 5.10 -0.55 -3.48
N LEU A 110 5.47 -1.28 -4.52
CA LEU A 110 4.80 -1.20 -5.82
C LEU A 110 3.47 -1.95 -5.73
N THR A 111 2.42 -1.42 -6.35
CA THR A 111 1.17 -2.14 -6.55
C THR A 111 0.91 -2.29 -8.03
N GLU A 112 0.59 -3.51 -8.45
CA GLU A 112 0.07 -3.84 -9.79
C GLU A 112 -1.44 -4.10 -9.68
N LEU A 113 -2.22 -3.33 -10.42
CA LEU A 113 -3.61 -3.61 -10.72
C LEU A 113 -3.66 -4.50 -11.96
N GLN A 114 -4.27 -5.67 -11.81
CA GLN A 114 -4.42 -6.63 -12.90
C GLN A 114 -5.78 -6.46 -13.54
N ASN A 115 -5.77 -6.09 -14.81
CA ASN A 115 -6.95 -6.07 -15.66
C ASN A 115 -7.55 -7.48 -15.80
N GLU A 116 -8.87 -7.58 -15.67
CA GLU A 116 -9.67 -8.79 -15.92
C GLU A 116 -10.66 -8.64 -17.09
N ASP A 117 -10.79 -7.44 -17.65
CA ASP A 117 -11.53 -7.16 -18.86
C ASP A 117 -10.75 -7.64 -20.08
N GLY A 118 -11.23 -8.72 -20.68
CA GLY A 118 -10.54 -9.39 -21.79
C GLY A 118 -10.27 -8.46 -22.98
N GLU A 119 -9.11 -8.66 -23.61
CA GLU A 119 -8.78 -8.03 -24.91
C GLU A 119 -9.72 -8.40 -26.05
#